data_AF-A0A9K3KF66-F1
#
_entry.id   AF-A0A9K3KF66-F1
#
_cell.length_a   1.000
_cell.length_b   1.000
_cell.length_c   1.000
_cell.angle_alpha   90.00
_cell.angle_beta   90.00
_cell.angle_gamma   90.00
#
_symmetry.space_group_name_H-M   'P 1'
#
loop_
_entity.id
_entity.type
_entity.pdbx_description
1 polymer ?
#
loop_
_entity_poly.entity_id
_entity_poly.type
_entity_poly.pdbx_seq_one_letter_code
_entity_poly.pdbx_strand_id
1 'polypeptide(L)'
;MNSNCGTAHIGLKRTVAIVLLILTTISLTSAQQFCNVCRDPPGGGFRDLSNPGKAFTLPNGVRYTCGSLKQSMRDVRVDNMAAAGEKHMCATAQYLTENYCDCYGTPIASLESEYVDPNPACRLCAGNRFDSRFVPSVNWNRLTNTGNYGSMNCQGLEKAMAEGVFAPSACGNLQQRSGPTCCNFNI
;
A
#
# COMPACT_ATOMS: atom_id res chain seq x y z
N MET A 1 1.76 -17.25 95.56
CA MET A 1 0.97 -18.46 95.25
C MET A 1 0.55 -18.39 93.79
N ASN A 2 0.97 -19.40 93.02
CA ASN A 2 0.37 -19.99 91.83
C ASN A 2 -0.30 -19.16 90.71
N SER A 3 0.28 -19.37 89.53
CA SER A 3 -0.36 -19.93 88.31
C SER A 3 -1.15 -19.03 87.36
N ASN A 4 -0.49 -18.75 86.22
CA ASN A 4 -0.85 -19.14 84.84
C ASN A 4 -2.31 -19.08 84.38
N CYS A 5 -2.52 -18.45 83.22
CA CYS A 5 -2.82 -19.08 81.91
C CYS A 5 -3.94 -18.34 81.16
N GLY A 6 -3.76 -18.04 79.85
CA GLY A 6 -4.88 -17.68 78.97
C GLY A 6 -4.57 -16.73 77.81
N THR A 7 -3.98 -17.27 76.75
CA THR A 7 -3.81 -16.72 75.39
C THR A 7 -5.09 -16.21 74.70
N ALA A 8 -4.99 -15.12 73.91
CA ALA A 8 -5.49 -15.05 72.53
C ALA A 8 -4.95 -13.81 71.79
N HIS A 9 -4.17 -14.07 70.74
CA HIS A 9 -3.70 -13.10 69.74
C HIS A 9 -4.76 -12.87 68.66
N ILE A 10 -5.01 -11.62 68.26
CA ILE A 10 -5.22 -11.27 66.85
C ILE A 10 -4.41 -10.00 66.58
N GLY A 11 -3.24 -10.19 65.95
CA GLY A 11 -2.32 -9.12 65.59
C GLY A 11 -2.85 -8.31 64.42
N LEU A 12 -3.07 -7.02 64.68
CA LEU A 12 -3.30 -5.99 63.67
C LEU A 12 -1.96 -5.73 62.93
N LYS A 13 -1.63 -6.60 61.97
CA LYS A 13 -0.42 -6.43 61.16
C LYS A 13 -0.59 -5.29 60.16
N ARG A 14 0.13 -4.20 60.46
CA ARG A 14 0.60 -3.20 59.50
C ARG A 14 1.17 -3.89 58.27
N THR A 15 0.63 -3.63 57.09
CA THR A 15 1.40 -3.73 55.84
C THR A 15 0.82 -2.72 54.86
N VAL A 16 1.42 -1.53 54.85
CA VAL A 16 1.22 -0.52 53.80
C VAL A 16 1.84 -1.11 52.54
N ALA A 17 1.00 -1.68 51.68
CA ALA A 17 1.43 -2.18 50.38
C ALA A 17 1.67 -0.97 49.46
N ILE A 18 2.95 -0.78 49.16
CA ILE A 18 3.51 0.22 48.27
C ILE A 18 2.90 0.07 46.87
N VAL A 19 2.41 1.18 46.35
CA VAL A 19 1.98 1.39 44.97
C VAL A 19 3.15 1.04 44.04
N LEU A 20 3.05 -0.08 43.32
CA LEU A 20 3.88 -0.36 42.15
C LEU A 20 2.95 -0.69 40.98
N LEU A 21 2.26 0.34 40.51
CA LEU A 21 1.56 0.33 39.22
C LEU A 21 2.66 0.35 38.15
N ILE A 22 3.11 -0.83 37.74
CA ILE A 22 3.98 -1.01 36.59
C ILE A 22 3.14 -0.63 35.36
N LEU A 23 3.14 0.65 35.02
CA LEU A 23 2.83 1.10 33.66
C LEU A 23 3.94 0.54 32.78
N THR A 24 3.70 -0.65 32.24
CA THR A 24 4.38 -1.11 31.04
C THR A 24 3.94 -0.16 29.93
N THR A 25 4.77 0.85 29.68
CA THR A 25 4.71 1.65 28.46
C THR A 25 5.07 0.73 27.30
N ILE A 26 4.09 -0.02 26.81
CA ILE A 26 4.15 -0.61 25.47
C ILE A 26 4.27 0.59 24.54
N SER A 27 5.50 0.91 24.15
CA SER A 27 5.78 1.84 23.08
C SER A 27 5.25 1.18 21.81
N LEU A 28 3.97 1.39 21.49
CA LEU A 28 3.49 1.18 20.14
C LEU A 28 4.28 2.17 19.28
N THR A 29 5.35 1.68 18.68
CA THR A 29 5.94 2.29 17.50
C THR A 29 4.82 2.34 16.46
N SER A 30 4.12 3.47 16.40
CA SER A 30 3.18 3.76 15.32
C SER A 30 4.02 3.85 14.04
N ALA A 31 4.14 2.72 13.33
CA ALA A 31 4.50 2.74 11.92
C ALA A 31 3.63 3.80 11.25
N GLN A 32 4.23 4.67 10.45
CA GLN A 32 3.55 5.82 9.85
C GLN A 32 2.22 5.38 9.23
N GLN A 33 1.11 5.88 9.78
CA GLN A 33 -0.24 5.55 9.33
C GLN A 33 -0.62 6.25 8.01
N PHE A 34 0.30 7.07 7.50
CA PHE A 34 0.17 7.87 6.30
C PHE A 34 1.11 7.35 5.22
N CYS A 35 0.73 7.60 3.97
CA CYS A 35 1.49 7.16 2.82
C CYS A 35 2.89 7.79 2.79
N ASN A 36 3.92 6.97 2.96
CA ASN A 36 5.27 7.34 2.58
C ASN A 36 5.50 7.02 1.09
N VAL A 37 5.66 8.04 0.26
CA VAL A 37 5.94 7.86 -1.17
C VAL A 37 7.29 7.22 -1.43
N CYS A 38 8.25 7.42 -0.53
CA CYS A 38 9.52 6.69 -0.49
C CYS A 38 9.35 5.47 0.41
N ARG A 39 8.90 4.36 -0.16
CA ARG A 39 8.58 3.13 0.56
C ARG A 39 9.68 2.71 1.55
N ASP A 40 9.27 2.39 2.78
CA ASP A 40 10.17 1.96 3.85
C ASP A 40 10.64 0.51 3.61
N PRO A 41 11.88 0.16 4.02
CA PRO A 41 12.41 -1.18 3.87
C PRO A 41 11.76 -2.18 4.85
N PRO A 42 11.79 -3.49 4.54
CA PRO A 42 11.38 -4.53 5.46
C PRO A 42 12.21 -4.45 6.75
N GLY A 43 11.55 -4.32 7.91
CA GLY A 43 12.23 -4.11 9.20
C GLY A 43 12.28 -2.66 9.68
N GLY A 44 11.76 -1.72 8.89
CA GLY A 44 11.63 -0.31 9.25
C GLY A 44 12.85 0.53 8.85
N GLY A 45 12.64 1.84 8.79
CA GLY A 45 13.65 2.82 8.37
C GLY A 45 13.04 3.84 7.43
N PHE A 46 12.71 5.02 7.94
CA PHE A 46 12.05 6.05 7.15
C PHE A 46 12.92 6.48 5.96
N ARG A 47 12.36 6.41 4.76
CA ARG A 47 12.99 6.93 3.54
C ARG A 47 12.31 8.21 3.11
N ASP A 48 13.10 9.15 2.59
CA ASP A 48 12.60 10.45 2.11
C ASP A 48 13.18 10.78 0.72
N LEU A 49 12.51 11.66 -0.01
CA LEU A 49 12.93 12.16 -1.32
C LEU A 49 14.27 12.88 -1.22
N SER A 50 15.21 12.52 -2.08
CA SER A 50 16.49 13.21 -2.22
C SER A 50 16.45 14.36 -3.21
N ASN A 51 15.44 14.38 -4.08
CA ASN A 51 15.35 15.28 -5.22
C ASN A 51 13.95 15.91 -5.37
N PRO A 52 13.38 16.58 -4.35
CA PRO A 52 12.01 17.10 -4.40
C PRO A 52 11.74 18.07 -5.56
N GLY A 53 12.77 18.75 -6.07
CA GLY A 53 12.67 19.65 -7.23
C GLY A 53 12.65 18.96 -8.59
N LYS A 54 12.98 17.65 -8.67
CA LYS A 54 12.93 16.90 -9.93
C LYS A 54 11.50 16.86 -10.43
N ALA A 55 11.33 17.23 -11.69
CA ALA A 55 10.04 17.25 -12.35
C ALA A 55 9.95 16.14 -13.38
N PHE A 56 8.76 15.56 -13.52
CA PHE A 56 8.41 14.60 -14.54
C PHE A 56 7.05 14.95 -15.11
N THR A 57 6.80 14.53 -16.33
CA THR A 57 5.52 14.75 -17.01
C THR A 57 4.89 13.40 -17.22
N LEU A 58 3.69 13.22 -16.68
CA LEU A 58 2.92 12.01 -16.92
C LEU A 58 2.46 12.00 -18.39
N PRO A 59 2.14 10.81 -18.95
CA PRO A 59 1.70 10.71 -20.33
C PRO A 59 0.43 11.48 -20.69
N ASN A 60 -0.38 11.90 -19.71
CA ASN A 60 -1.50 12.84 -19.92
C ASN A 60 -1.08 14.31 -20.04
N GLY A 61 0.22 14.61 -20.11
CA GLY A 61 0.77 15.96 -20.18
C GLY A 61 0.79 16.70 -18.83
N VAL A 62 0.30 16.09 -17.75
CA VAL A 62 0.32 16.72 -16.43
C VAL A 62 1.74 16.63 -15.86
N ARG A 63 2.30 17.80 -15.53
CA ARG A 63 3.62 17.92 -14.93
C ARG A 63 3.53 17.87 -13.41
N TYR A 64 4.33 17.01 -12.81
CA TYR A 64 4.50 16.91 -11.36
C TYR A 64 5.96 17.13 -10.99
N THR A 65 6.19 17.61 -9.76
CA THR A 65 7.48 17.48 -9.09
C THR A 65 7.42 16.36 -8.06
N CYS A 66 8.56 15.73 -7.76
CA CYS A 66 8.64 14.73 -6.70
C CYS A 66 8.12 15.29 -5.36
N GLY A 67 8.45 16.54 -5.04
CA GLY A 67 7.94 17.24 -3.86
C GLY A 67 6.41 17.42 -3.89
N SER A 68 5.83 17.77 -5.05
CA SER A 68 4.36 17.90 -5.19
C SER A 68 3.63 16.57 -5.01
N LEU A 69 4.23 15.47 -5.48
CA LEU A 69 3.69 14.13 -5.31
C LEU A 69 3.68 13.73 -3.83
N LYS A 70 4.80 13.92 -3.11
CA LYS A 70 4.87 13.70 -1.66
C LYS A 70 3.85 14.54 -0.91
N GLN A 71 3.75 15.83 -1.24
CA GLN A 71 2.80 16.73 -0.57
C GLN A 71 1.35 16.27 -0.72
N SER A 72 0.99 15.78 -1.92
CA SER A 72 -0.36 15.28 -2.21
C SER A 72 -0.74 14.04 -1.40
N MET A 73 0.26 13.29 -0.90
CA MET A 73 0.05 12.04 -0.16
C MET A 73 0.09 12.23 1.36
N ARG A 74 0.29 13.45 1.87
CA ARG A 74 0.42 13.70 3.32
C ARG A 74 -0.80 13.28 4.13
N ASP A 75 -1.98 13.37 3.53
CA ASP A 75 -3.26 13.05 4.19
C ASP A 75 -3.79 11.65 3.80
N VAL A 76 -3.08 10.94 2.92
CA VAL A 76 -3.49 9.61 2.44
C VAL A 76 -3.14 8.56 3.47
N ARG A 77 -4.15 7.84 3.97
CA ARG A 77 -3.95 6.79 4.97
C ARG A 77 -3.74 5.42 4.32
N VAL A 78 -2.98 4.57 5.01
CA VAL A 78 -2.69 3.20 4.57
C VAL A 78 -3.10 2.13 5.58
N ASP A 79 -3.68 2.55 6.71
CA ASP A 79 -4.12 1.66 7.78
C ASP A 79 -5.52 1.04 7.53
N ASN A 80 -6.06 0.40 8.56
CA ASN A 80 -7.38 -0.27 8.49
C ASN A 80 -8.56 0.70 8.47
N MET A 81 -8.32 1.99 8.68
CA MET A 81 -9.32 3.05 8.61
C MET A 81 -9.18 3.89 7.33
N ALA A 82 -8.28 3.49 6.42
CA ALA A 82 -8.13 4.12 5.13
C ALA A 82 -9.45 4.09 4.35
N ALA A 83 -9.84 5.24 3.79
CA ALA A 83 -11.01 5.32 2.93
C ALA A 83 -10.81 4.48 1.66
N ALA A 84 -11.93 4.10 1.04
CA ALA A 84 -11.91 3.36 -0.22
C ALA A 84 -11.08 4.13 -1.26
N GLY A 85 -9.96 3.54 -1.71
CA GLY A 85 -9.06 4.13 -2.70
C GLY A 85 -7.77 4.74 -2.16
N GLU A 86 -7.65 5.06 -0.87
CA GLU A 86 -6.44 5.69 -0.32
C GLU A 86 -5.21 4.77 -0.40
N LYS A 87 -5.39 3.48 -0.10
CA LYS A 87 -4.32 2.47 -0.29
C LYS A 87 -3.85 2.41 -1.74
N HIS A 88 -4.76 2.57 -2.69
CA HIS A 88 -4.46 2.57 -4.11
C HIS A 88 -3.75 3.85 -4.56
N MET A 89 -4.17 5.01 -4.03
CA MET A 89 -3.47 6.27 -4.24
C MET A 89 -2.02 6.19 -3.73
N CYS A 90 -1.82 5.61 -2.55
CA CYS A 90 -0.47 5.45 -2.01
C CYS A 90 0.39 4.54 -2.86
N ALA A 91 -0.12 3.37 -3.26
CA ALA A 91 0.60 2.45 -4.14
C ALA A 91 0.98 3.12 -5.48
N THR A 92 0.06 3.91 -6.05
CA THR A 92 0.33 4.68 -7.29
C THR A 92 1.43 5.71 -7.07
N ALA A 93 1.39 6.45 -5.97
CA ALA A 93 2.41 7.46 -5.67
C ALA A 93 3.79 6.84 -5.40
N GLN A 94 3.84 5.69 -4.72
CA GLN A 94 5.09 4.94 -4.54
C GLN A 94 5.64 4.44 -5.88
N TYR A 95 4.78 3.89 -6.75
CA TYR A 95 5.18 3.48 -8.09
C TYR A 95 5.77 4.64 -8.92
N LEU A 96 5.10 5.79 -8.93
CA LEU A 96 5.61 6.98 -9.62
C LEU A 96 6.93 7.47 -9.02
N THR A 97 7.06 7.40 -7.70
CA THR A 97 8.29 7.77 -7.00
C THR A 97 9.45 6.86 -7.38
N GLU A 98 9.25 5.54 -7.44
CA GLU A 98 10.28 4.57 -7.85
C GLU A 98 10.75 4.78 -9.29
N ASN A 99 9.88 5.23 -10.19
CA ASN A 99 10.21 5.40 -11.62
C ASN A 99 10.81 6.78 -11.95
N TYR A 100 10.41 7.83 -11.24
CA TYR A 100 10.73 9.20 -11.63
C TYR A 100 11.54 9.98 -10.59
N CYS A 101 11.53 9.55 -9.33
CA CYS A 101 12.14 10.24 -8.21
C CYS A 101 13.28 9.42 -7.60
N ASP A 102 14.04 10.05 -6.70
CA ASP A 102 15.13 9.40 -5.98
C ASP A 102 14.84 9.51 -4.49
N CYS A 103 15.04 8.42 -3.74
CA CYS A 103 14.80 8.35 -2.30
C CYS A 103 16.09 8.00 -1.57
N TYR A 104 16.37 8.70 -0.47
CA TYR A 104 17.46 8.36 0.46
C TYR A 104 17.24 6.99 1.12
N GLY A 105 18.31 6.47 1.74
CA GLY A 105 18.30 5.22 2.51
C GLY A 105 18.68 4.00 1.70
N THR A 106 18.58 2.83 2.34
CA THR A 106 18.95 1.54 1.75
C THR A 106 18.11 1.26 0.51
N PRO A 107 18.72 0.81 -0.61
CA PRO A 107 17.97 0.32 -1.76
C PRO A 107 17.04 -0.81 -1.34
N ILE A 108 15.79 -0.74 -1.78
CA ILE A 108 14.81 -1.81 -1.62
C ILE A 108 14.52 -2.41 -2.99
N ALA A 109 14.02 -3.64 -2.98
CA ALA A 109 13.49 -4.25 -4.18
C ALA A 109 12.38 -3.35 -4.78
N SER A 110 12.16 -3.37 -6.08
CA SER A 110 11.10 -2.54 -6.68
C SER A 110 9.72 -3.07 -6.29
N LEU A 111 8.69 -2.22 -6.30
CA LEU A 111 7.29 -2.66 -6.17
C LEU A 111 6.94 -3.75 -7.20
N GLU A 112 7.53 -3.69 -8.40
CA GLU A 112 7.35 -4.70 -9.43
C GLU A 112 7.88 -6.09 -9.05
N SER A 113 8.82 -6.17 -8.11
CA SER A 113 9.35 -7.43 -7.60
C SER A 113 8.60 -8.00 -6.39
N GLU A 114 7.68 -7.21 -5.80
CA GLU A 114 6.88 -7.64 -4.64
C GLU A 114 5.40 -7.92 -4.99
N TYR A 115 4.89 -7.38 -6.10
CA TYR A 115 3.58 -7.77 -6.62
C TYR A 115 3.67 -9.11 -7.38
N VAL A 116 3.25 -10.19 -6.72
CA VAL A 116 3.01 -11.48 -7.39
C VAL A 116 1.55 -11.51 -7.83
N ASP A 117 1.31 -11.21 -9.11
CA ASP A 117 0.02 -11.44 -9.76
C ASP A 117 -0.35 -12.93 -9.58
N PRO A 118 -1.48 -13.28 -8.93
CA PRO A 118 -1.88 -14.66 -8.76
C PRO A 118 -2.20 -15.34 -10.11
N ASN A 119 -2.40 -14.56 -11.17
CA ASN A 119 -2.61 -15.03 -12.52
C ASN A 119 -1.76 -14.23 -13.54
N PRO A 120 -0.41 -14.39 -13.51
CA PRO A 120 0.49 -13.55 -14.30
C PRO A 120 0.33 -13.76 -15.81
N ALA A 121 -0.23 -14.91 -16.22
CA ALA A 121 -0.60 -15.19 -17.61
C ALA A 121 -1.75 -14.31 -18.10
N CYS A 122 -2.54 -13.74 -17.18
CA CYS A 122 -3.72 -12.92 -17.45
C CYS A 122 -3.48 -11.42 -17.21
N ARG A 123 -2.24 -10.97 -17.19
CA ARG A 123 -1.93 -9.54 -17.18
C ARG A 123 -2.55 -8.85 -18.40
N LEU A 124 -3.49 -7.94 -18.19
CA LEU A 124 -4.26 -7.29 -19.27
C LEU A 124 -3.36 -6.60 -20.30
N CYS A 125 -2.25 -6.04 -19.86
CA CYS A 125 -1.31 -5.28 -20.69
C CYS A 125 -0.11 -6.08 -21.21
N ALA A 126 -0.06 -7.40 -20.92
CA ALA A 126 1.00 -8.26 -21.42
C ALA A 126 1.04 -8.26 -22.96
N GLY A 127 2.23 -8.03 -23.53
CA GLY A 127 2.46 -8.07 -24.97
C GLY A 127 1.93 -6.87 -25.76
N ASN A 128 1.45 -5.81 -25.08
CA ASN A 128 1.20 -4.54 -25.75
C ASN A 128 2.50 -3.79 -26.06
N ARG A 129 2.44 -2.77 -26.94
CA ARG A 129 3.62 -2.01 -27.42
C ARG A 129 4.52 -1.47 -26.31
N PHE A 130 3.95 -1.16 -25.15
CA PHE A 130 4.67 -0.65 -23.98
C PHE A 130 4.92 -1.73 -22.91
N ASP A 131 4.41 -2.95 -23.11
CA ASP A 131 4.38 -4.09 -22.19
C ASP A 131 4.25 -3.67 -20.72
N SER A 132 3.39 -2.68 -20.47
CA SER A 132 3.22 -2.13 -19.15
C SER A 132 2.71 -3.24 -18.24
N ARG A 133 3.26 -3.35 -17.03
CA ARG A 133 2.78 -4.35 -16.07
C ARG A 133 1.36 -4.08 -15.58
N PHE A 134 0.86 -2.89 -15.83
CA PHE A 134 -0.40 -2.37 -15.34
C PHE A 134 -1.09 -1.48 -16.39
N VAL A 135 -2.38 -1.22 -16.18
CA VAL A 135 -3.16 -0.23 -16.93
C VAL A 135 -2.76 1.17 -16.45
N PRO A 136 -2.33 2.07 -17.36
CA PRO A 136 -2.07 3.47 -17.02
C PRO A 136 -3.29 4.13 -16.37
N SER A 137 -3.08 4.88 -15.29
CA SER A 137 -4.18 5.50 -14.53
C SER A 137 -5.07 6.42 -15.35
N VAL A 138 -4.50 7.05 -16.38
CA VAL A 138 -5.20 7.88 -17.36
C VAL A 138 -6.28 7.13 -18.14
N ASN A 139 -6.18 5.80 -18.21
CA ASN A 139 -7.09 4.92 -18.92
C ASN A 139 -8.06 4.18 -17.99
N TRP A 140 -7.94 4.28 -16.66
CA TRP A 140 -8.75 3.49 -15.72
C TRP A 140 -10.25 3.56 -15.96
N ASN A 141 -10.77 4.77 -16.20
CA ASN A 141 -12.19 5.01 -16.42
C ASN A 141 -12.63 4.72 -17.87
N ARG A 142 -11.72 4.39 -18.79
CA ARG A 142 -12.09 4.03 -20.16
C ARG A 142 -12.84 2.72 -20.15
N LEU A 143 -13.96 2.70 -20.86
CA LEU A 143 -14.72 1.48 -21.07
C LEU A 143 -14.10 0.70 -22.23
N THR A 144 -13.94 -0.59 -22.01
CA THR A 144 -13.52 -1.54 -23.03
C THR A 144 -14.55 -2.64 -23.17
N ASN A 145 -14.74 -3.11 -24.40
CA ASN A 145 -15.60 -4.24 -24.68
C ASN A 145 -14.81 -5.54 -24.52
N THR A 146 -15.19 -6.34 -23.53
CA THR A 146 -14.55 -7.62 -23.22
C THR A 146 -15.12 -8.79 -24.06
N GLY A 147 -16.08 -8.50 -24.95
CA GLY A 147 -16.82 -9.49 -25.72
C GLY A 147 -17.94 -10.09 -24.88
N ASN A 148 -17.81 -11.36 -24.52
CA ASN A 148 -18.88 -12.13 -23.86
C ASN A 148 -19.14 -11.68 -22.40
N TYR A 149 -18.28 -10.83 -21.83
CA TYR A 149 -18.41 -10.34 -20.44
C TYR A 149 -18.87 -8.87 -20.36
N GLY A 150 -19.31 -8.30 -21.49
CA GLY A 150 -19.85 -6.95 -21.56
C GLY A 150 -18.78 -5.85 -21.57
N SER A 151 -19.19 -4.64 -21.19
CA SER A 151 -18.27 -3.50 -21.07
C SER A 151 -17.82 -3.31 -19.63
N MET A 152 -16.52 -3.17 -19.43
CA MET A 152 -15.91 -2.90 -18.12
C MET A 152 -14.99 -1.70 -18.24
N ASN A 153 -14.79 -0.98 -17.13
CA ASN A 153 -13.72 0.02 -17.09
C ASN A 153 -12.36 -0.69 -16.98
N CYS A 154 -11.32 -0.10 -17.53
CA CYS A 154 -10.01 -0.74 -17.64
C CYS A 154 -9.38 -1.11 -16.28
N GLN A 155 -9.62 -0.32 -15.23
CA GLN A 155 -9.15 -0.64 -13.87
C GLN A 155 -9.87 -1.86 -13.30
N GLY A 156 -11.19 -1.91 -13.44
CA GLY A 156 -12.01 -3.04 -12.99
C GLY A 156 -11.66 -4.32 -13.73
N LEU A 157 -11.38 -4.23 -15.04
CA LEU A 157 -10.96 -5.36 -15.84
C LEU A 157 -9.58 -5.88 -15.42
N GLU A 158 -8.59 -5.00 -15.29
CA GLU A 158 -7.24 -5.35 -14.81
C GLU A 158 -7.31 -6.09 -13.48
N LYS A 159 -8.04 -5.53 -12.51
CA LYS A 159 -8.21 -6.12 -11.19
C LYS A 159 -8.90 -7.48 -11.26
N ALA A 160 -9.99 -7.61 -12.02
CA ALA A 160 -10.71 -8.87 -12.15
C ALA A 160 -9.86 -9.97 -12.83
N MET A 161 -9.01 -9.60 -13.80
CA MET A 161 -8.09 -10.54 -14.44
C MET A 161 -6.97 -10.98 -13.49
N ALA A 162 -6.38 -10.04 -12.75
CA ALA A 162 -5.34 -10.34 -11.76
C ALA A 162 -5.89 -11.19 -10.59
N GLU A 163 -7.12 -10.94 -10.15
CA GLU A 163 -7.79 -11.71 -9.09
C GLU A 163 -8.30 -13.09 -9.56
N GLY A 164 -8.12 -13.44 -10.84
CA GLY A 164 -8.52 -14.75 -11.36
C GLY A 164 -10.04 -14.93 -11.51
N VAL A 165 -10.81 -13.83 -11.58
CA VAL A 165 -12.26 -13.86 -11.85
C VAL A 165 -12.56 -14.51 -13.20
N PHE A 166 -11.64 -14.35 -14.16
CA PHE A 166 -11.71 -14.99 -15.47
C PHE A 166 -10.89 -16.27 -15.50
N ALA A 167 -11.46 -17.29 -16.16
CA ALA A 167 -10.72 -18.51 -16.45
C ALA A 167 -9.46 -18.18 -17.29
N PRO A 168 -8.32 -18.88 -17.08
CA PRO A 168 -7.09 -18.63 -17.82
C PRO A 168 -7.25 -18.65 -19.35
N SER A 169 -8.18 -19.48 -19.86
CA SER A 169 -8.51 -19.56 -21.29
C SER A 169 -9.15 -18.30 -21.87
N ALA A 170 -9.74 -17.44 -21.05
CA ALA A 170 -10.34 -16.18 -21.47
C ALA A 170 -9.31 -15.05 -21.65
N CYS A 171 -8.12 -15.19 -21.06
CA CYS A 171 -7.20 -14.06 -20.89
C CYS A 171 -6.59 -13.58 -22.20
N GLY A 172 -6.21 -14.48 -23.11
CA GLY A 172 -5.72 -14.09 -24.43
C GLY A 172 -6.75 -13.27 -25.23
N ASN A 173 -8.02 -13.66 -25.15
CA ASN A 173 -9.12 -12.91 -25.78
C ASN A 173 -9.32 -11.54 -25.13
N LEU A 174 -9.27 -11.47 -23.80
CA LEU A 174 -9.42 -10.21 -23.06
C LEU A 174 -8.25 -9.25 -23.35
N GLN A 175 -7.02 -9.74 -23.34
CA GLN A 175 -5.81 -8.99 -23.70
C GLN A 175 -5.90 -8.45 -25.14
N GLN A 176 -6.28 -9.29 -26.11
CA GLN A 176 -6.39 -8.88 -27.51
C GLN A 176 -7.46 -7.81 -27.73
N ARG A 177 -8.60 -7.92 -27.05
CA ARG A 177 -9.74 -6.98 -27.22
C ARG A 177 -9.55 -5.69 -26.45
N SER A 178 -9.12 -5.80 -25.20
CA SER A 178 -9.11 -4.70 -24.25
C SER A 178 -7.75 -4.04 -24.06
N GLY A 179 -6.67 -4.79 -24.32
CA GLY A 179 -5.30 -4.28 -24.26
C GLY A 179 -5.10 -3.00 -25.08
N PRO A 180 -5.53 -2.93 -26.36
CA PRO A 180 -5.35 -1.71 -27.15
C PRO A 180 -6.02 -0.46 -26.57
N THR A 181 -7.18 -0.62 -25.91
CA THR A 181 -7.93 0.48 -25.30
C THR A 181 -7.35 0.87 -23.94
N CYS A 182 -7.00 -0.12 -23.14
CA CYS A 182 -6.61 0.06 -21.75
C CYS A 182 -5.12 0.34 -21.55
N CYS A 183 -4.27 -0.25 -22.37
CA CYS A 183 -2.83 -0.31 -22.13
C CYS A 183 -2.01 0.61 -23.04
N ASN A 184 -2.60 1.11 -24.13
CA ASN A 184 -1.93 2.10 -24.95
C ASN A 184 -2.05 3.49 -24.35
N PHE A 185 -0.94 4.21 -24.33
CA PHE A 185 -0.95 5.66 -24.24
C PHE A 185 -1.48 6.21 -25.57
N ASN A 186 -2.81 6.25 -25.72
CA ASN A 186 -3.44 7.05 -26.76
C ASN A 186 -3.46 8.50 -26.25
N ILE A 187 -2.37 9.20 -26.59
CA ILE A 187 -2.20 10.65 -26.53
C ILE A 187 -2.62 11.20 -27.89
#